data_AF-A0A966DVC4-F1
#
_entry.id   AF-A0A966DVC4-F1
#
_cell.length_a   1.000
_cell.length_b   1.000
_cell.length_c   1.000
_cell.angle_alpha   90.00
_cell.angle_beta   90.00
_cell.angle_gamma   90.00
#
_symmetry.space_group_name_H-M   'P 1'
#
loop_
_entity.id
_entity.type
_entity.pdbx_description
1 polymer ?
#
loop_
_entity_poly.entity_id
_entity_poly.type
_entity_poly.pdbx_seq_one_letter_code
_entity_poly.pdbx_strand_id
1 'polypeptide(L)' 'MYFQSLDALLHMDGHGVFVWSAYLITSAVIALILVAPGRRRRRFLRQLAGEVKRQQAAAGDTRGGD' A
#
# COMPACT_ATOMS: atom_id res chain seq x y z
N MET A 1 -11.07 -13.95 39.19
CA MET A 1 -10.29 -13.03 38.35
C MET A 1 -9.80 -13.82 37.12
N TYR A 2 -10.61 -13.91 36.06
CA TYR A 2 -10.44 -14.88 34.94
C TYR A 2 -9.63 -14.32 33.75
N PHE A 3 -9.12 -13.11 33.86
CA PHE A 3 -8.37 -12.41 32.80
C PHE A 3 -7.03 -11.93 33.36
N GLN A 4 -6.13 -12.84 33.74
CA GLN A 4 -4.85 -12.42 34.32
C GLN A 4 -3.78 -12.09 33.27
N SER A 5 -3.84 -12.57 32.01
CA SER A 5 -2.80 -12.17 31.05
C SER A 5 -3.20 -12.37 29.59
N LEU A 6 -3.01 -11.35 28.77
CA LEU A 6 -2.90 -11.47 27.30
C LEU A 6 -1.88 -12.55 26.90
N ASP A 7 -0.89 -12.79 27.78
CA ASP A 7 0.07 -13.86 27.69
C ASP A 7 -0.55 -15.26 27.64
N ALA A 8 -1.62 -15.55 28.40
CA ALA A 8 -2.29 -16.86 28.36
C ALA A 8 -3.07 -17.10 27.06
N LEU A 9 -3.47 -16.02 26.36
CA LEU A 9 -4.05 -16.09 25.01
C LEU A 9 -2.96 -16.26 23.93
N LEU A 10 -1.78 -15.68 24.14
CA LEU A 10 -0.59 -15.79 23.28
C LEU A 10 0.16 -17.11 23.49
N HIS A 11 0.04 -17.73 24.66
CA HIS A 11 0.72 -18.94 25.07
C HIS A 11 -0.26 -20.07 25.41
N MET A 12 -1.42 -20.13 24.74
CA MET A 12 -2.36 -21.26 24.79
C MET A 12 -1.60 -22.59 24.62
N ASP A 13 -1.18 -23.19 25.73
CA ASP A 13 -0.32 -24.38 25.82
C ASP A 13 0.94 -24.38 24.92
N GLY A 14 1.55 -23.21 24.67
CA GLY A 14 2.78 -23.11 23.86
C GLY A 14 2.59 -23.13 22.34
N HIS A 15 1.35 -23.04 21.84
CA HIS A 15 1.07 -23.04 20.40
C HIS A 15 0.71 -21.67 19.81
N GLY A 16 0.49 -20.64 20.64
CA GLY A 16 0.06 -19.34 20.12
C GLY A 16 1.12 -18.63 19.26
N VAL A 17 2.41 -18.93 19.42
CA VAL A 17 3.46 -18.45 18.49
C VAL A 17 3.16 -18.85 17.04
N PHE A 18 2.68 -20.06 16.78
CA PHE A 18 2.36 -20.51 15.42
C PHE A 18 1.14 -19.78 14.85
N VAL A 19 0.09 -19.60 15.67
CA VAL A 19 -1.14 -18.92 15.28
C VAL A 19 -0.86 -17.46 14.95
N TRP A 20 -0.17 -16.74 15.85
CA TRP A 20 0.20 -15.35 15.64
C TRP A 20 1.18 -15.17 14.48
N SER A 21 2.11 -16.10 14.26
CA SER A 21 2.98 -16.08 13.09
C SER A 21 2.18 -16.22 11.79
N ALA A 22 1.21 -17.14 11.74
CA ALA A 22 0.34 -17.30 10.57
C ALA A 22 -0.51 -16.05 10.32
N TYR A 23 -1.07 -15.43 11.36
CA TYR A 23 -1.78 -14.15 11.25
C TYR A 23 -0.86 -13.04 10.76
N LEU A 24 0.35 -12.92 11.33
CA LEU A 24 1.30 -11.88 10.98
C LEU A 24 1.77 -12.01 9.52
N ILE A 25 2.06 -13.23 9.06
CA ILE A 25 2.40 -13.51 7.66
C ILE A 25 1.22 -13.15 6.75
N THR A 26 0.01 -13.59 7.10
CA THR A 26 -1.19 -13.32 6.29
C THR A 26 -1.48 -11.82 6.21
N SER A 27 -1.44 -11.11 7.34
CA SER A 27 -1.60 -9.67 7.39
C SER A 27 -0.53 -8.93 6.59
N ALA A 28 0.73 -9.38 6.64
CA ALA A 28 1.81 -8.82 5.85
C ALA A 28 1.57 -9.03 4.34
N VAL A 29 1.15 -10.22 3.93
CA VAL A 29 0.80 -10.52 2.52
C VAL A 29 -0.35 -9.63 2.05
N ILE A 30 -1.43 -9.51 2.82
CA ILE A 30 -2.56 -8.62 2.51
C ILE A 30 -2.09 -7.17 2.40
N ALA A 31 -1.30 -6.69 3.35
CA ALA A 31 -0.75 -5.33 3.32
C ALA A 31 0.11 -5.09 2.07
N LEU A 32 0.95 -6.06 1.68
CA LEU A 32 1.75 -5.98 0.47
C LEU A 32 0.87 -5.92 -0.79
N ILE A 33 -0.17 -6.75 -0.86
CA ILE A 33 -1.14 -6.76 -1.97
C ILE A 33 -1.90 -5.42 -2.07
N LEU A 34 -2.18 -4.76 -0.95
CA LEU A 34 -2.84 -3.45 -0.94
C LEU A 34 -1.87 -2.30 -1.28
N VAL A 35 -0.63 -2.36 -0.78
CA VAL A 35 0.37 -1.30 -0.99
C VAL A 35 0.99 -1.34 -2.39
N ALA A 36 1.20 -2.52 -2.97
CA ALA A 36 1.75 -2.71 -4.30
C ALA A 36 0.98 -1.95 -5.42
N PRO A 37 -0.36 -2.07 -5.56
CA PRO A 37 -1.13 -1.33 -6.55
C PRO A 37 -1.15 0.17 -6.26
N GLY A 38 -1.18 0.57 -4.98
CA GLY A 38 -1.08 1.97 -4.58
C GLY A 38 0.23 2.63 -5.02
N ARG A 39 1.37 1.94 -4.85
CA ARG A 39 2.68 2.40 -5.31
C ARG A 39 2.75 2.47 -6.84
N ARG A 40 2.17 1.50 -7.55
CA ARG A 40 2.16 1.47 -9.02
C ARG A 40 1.31 2.58 -9.61
N ARG A 41 0.14 2.85 -9.03
CA ARG A 41 -0.77 3.93 -9.44
C ARG A 41 -0.12 5.31 -9.28
N ARG A 42 0.58 5.55 -8.17
CA ARG A 42 1.32 6.81 -7.95
C ARG A 42 2.45 7.02 -8.96
N ARG A 43 3.16 5.96 -9.37
CA ARG A 43 4.17 6.05 -10.43
C ARG A 43 3.56 6.39 -11.80
N PHE A 44 2.45 5.76 -12.16
CA PHE A 44 1.79 6.00 -13.44
C PHE A 44 1.20 7.42 -13.54
N LEU A 45 0.56 7.91 -12.48
CA LEU A 45 0.04 9.28 -12.45
C LEU A 45 1.13 10.35 -12.59
N ARG A 46 2.32 10.11 -12.02
CA ARG A 46 3.48 11.00 -12.18
C ARG A 46 3.99 11.06 -13.62
N GLN A 47 3.97 9.95 -14.33
CA GLN A 47 4.37 9.89 -15.75
C GLN A 47 3.35 10.65 -16.62
N LEU A 48 2.05 10.39 -16.42
CA LEU A 48 0.98 11.08 -17.14
C LEU A 48 0.99 12.60 -16.91
N ALA A 49 1.23 13.05 -15.67
CA ALA A 49 1.27 14.49 -15.36
C ALA A 49 2.38 15.22 -16.14
N GLY A 50 3.52 14.55 -16.39
CA GLY A 50 4.60 15.10 -17.20
C GLY A 50 4.23 15.25 -18.67
N GLU A 51 3.57 14.24 -19.24
CA GLU A 51 3.14 14.22 -20.64
C GLU A 51 2.06 15.27 -20.92
N VAL A 52 1.07 15.39 -20.03
CA VAL A 52 -0.02 16.37 -20.12
C VAL A 52 0.54 17.81 -20.11
N LYS A 53 1.54 18.09 -19.26
CA LYS A 53 2.17 19.42 -19.20
C LYS A 53 2.89 19.77 -20.51
N ARG A 54 3.52 18.80 -21.18
CA ARG A 54 4.19 19.02 -22.47
C ARG A 54 3.20 19.25 -23.60
N GLN A 55 2.10 18.50 -23.64
CA GLN A 55 1.05 18.69 -24.64
C GLN A 55 0.37 20.06 -24.51
N GLN A 56 0.11 20.53 -23.28
CA GLN A 56 -0.44 21.86 -23.06
C GLN A 56 0.52 22.98 -23.48
N ALA A 57 1.83 22.82 -23.23
CA ALA A 57 2.83 23.79 -23.67
C ALA A 57 2.91 23.86 -25.22
N ALA A 58 2.89 22.71 -25.90
CA ALA A 58 2.90 22.66 -27.36
C ALA A 58 1.60 23.19 -27.99
N ALA A 59 0.44 22.93 -27.39
CA ALA A 59 -0.85 23.42 -27.87
C ALA A 59 -1.11 24.92 -27.58
N GLY A 60 -0.42 25.49 -26.59
CA GLY A 60 -0.46 26.93 -26.29
C GLY A 60 0.41 27.78 -27.23
N ASP A 61 1.51 27.21 -27.72
CA ASP A 61 2.44 27.87 -28.65
C ASP A 61 1.81 28.09 -30.03
N THR A 62 0.91 27.22 -30.47
CA THR A 62 0.26 27.31 -31.79
C THR A 62 -0.89 28.34 -31.87
N ARG A 63 -1.28 28.98 -30.76
CA ARG A 63 -2.40 29.95 -30.69
C ARG A 63 -1.99 31.40 -30.41
N GLY A 64 -0.70 31.66 -30.16
CA GLY A 64 -0.19 33.00 -29.85
C GLY A 64 0.52 33.69 -31.02
N GLY A 65 0.47 33.13 -32.23
CA GLY A 65 1.22 33.58 -33.40
C GLY A 65 0.39 34.24 -34.51
N ASP A 66 -0.82 34.73 -34.21
CA ASP A 66 -1.70 35.44 -35.15
C ASP A 66 -1.90 36.91 -34.74
#